data_AF-A0A8X7E3Q5-F1
#
_entry.id   AF-A0A8X7E3Q5-F1
#
_cell.length_a   1.000
_cell.length_b   1.000
_cell.length_c   1.000
_cell.angle_alpha   90.00
_cell.angle_beta   90.00
_cell.angle_gamma   90.00
#
_symmetry.space_group_name_H-M   'P 1'
#
loop_
_entity.id
_entity.type
_entity.pdbx_description
1 polymer ?
#
loop_
_entity_poly.entity_id
_entity_poly.type
_entity_poly.pdbx_seq_one_letter_code
_entity_poly.pdbx_strand_id
1 'polypeptide(L)'
;LIMESTYAGRDHPVREEVYRELERKIEEVLERGGKAVVPAFAVARTQELMILLSERGFDVWVDGMGKAVTNMYLGYPDYIKNFDRLVRATDRVRPVVRPSDRNKFLRKGEVVVTTGGMLEGGPALYYIGKLREDRNSAILLTGYQVEGTNGRLLMDTGYLVIDGEQVKVDMEVAYYDLSAHAGHSGLVEYVMKADPEKVVLFHGEDREALKREIEEDYEVLTPRSGEVFEV
;
A
#
# COMPACT_ATOMS: atom_id res chain seq x y z
N LEU A 1 10.75 -12.33 23.08
CA LEU A 1 10.45 -11.69 21.77
C LEU A 1 9.20 -10.82 21.92
N ILE A 2 9.25 -9.55 21.47
CA ILE A 2 8.05 -8.70 21.35
C ILE A 2 7.83 -8.46 19.86
N MET A 3 6.64 -8.77 19.34
CA MET A 3 6.37 -8.68 17.90
C MET A 3 4.94 -8.24 17.57
N GLU A 4 4.76 -7.81 16.32
CA GLU A 4 3.44 -7.50 15.79
C GLU A 4 2.58 -8.75 15.56
N SER A 5 1.27 -8.54 15.43
CA SER A 5 0.28 -9.57 15.09
C SER A 5 -0.74 -9.07 14.08
N THR A 6 -0.35 -8.15 13.19
CA THR A 6 -1.27 -7.42 12.28
C THR A 6 -2.10 -8.37 11.41
N TYR A 7 -1.47 -9.46 10.92
CA TYR A 7 -2.09 -10.48 10.07
C TYR A 7 -2.23 -11.84 10.76
N ALA A 8 -2.38 -11.87 12.08
CA ALA A 8 -2.69 -13.13 12.77
C ALA A 8 -3.96 -13.78 12.16
N GLY A 9 -3.85 -15.06 11.80
CA GLY A 9 -4.92 -15.84 11.16
C GLY A 9 -5.16 -15.53 9.67
N ARG A 10 -4.33 -14.69 9.03
CA ARG A 10 -4.47 -14.31 7.63
C ARG A 10 -3.15 -14.38 6.89
N ASP A 11 -3.10 -15.12 5.79
CA ASP A 11 -1.96 -15.12 4.87
C ASP A 11 -2.20 -14.23 3.65
N HIS A 12 -1.10 -13.72 3.11
CA HIS A 12 -1.12 -12.95 1.89
C HIS A 12 -1.19 -13.87 0.66
N PRO A 13 -1.85 -13.44 -0.41
CA PRO A 13 -1.69 -14.07 -1.72
C PRO A 13 -0.23 -14.05 -2.18
N VAL A 14 0.12 -14.92 -3.13
CA VAL A 14 1.46 -14.96 -3.70
C VAL A 14 1.76 -13.61 -4.38
N ARG A 15 2.82 -12.93 -3.93
CA ARG A 15 3.10 -11.54 -4.32
C ARG A 15 3.22 -11.35 -5.84
N GLU A 16 3.84 -12.30 -6.53
CA GLU A 16 3.97 -12.27 -7.99
C GLU A 16 2.64 -12.44 -8.73
N GLU A 17 1.64 -13.08 -8.12
CA GLU A 17 0.29 -13.14 -8.66
C GLU A 17 -0.38 -11.78 -8.52
N VAL A 18 -0.34 -11.18 -7.31
CA VAL A 18 -0.89 -9.84 -7.07
C VAL A 18 -0.31 -8.79 -8.03
N TYR A 19 1.00 -8.86 -8.31
CA TYR A 19 1.64 -8.01 -9.31
C TYR A 19 1.08 -8.20 -10.72
N ARG A 20 0.93 -9.45 -11.16
CA ARG A 20 0.34 -9.76 -12.46
C ARG A 20 -1.12 -9.30 -12.55
N GLU A 21 -1.88 -9.40 -11.46
CA GLU A 21 -3.26 -8.92 -11.41
C GLU A 21 -3.33 -7.39 -11.50
N LEU A 22 -2.47 -6.68 -10.76
CA LEU A 22 -2.38 -5.23 -10.80
C LEU A 22 -1.98 -4.74 -12.20
N GLU A 23 -0.95 -5.35 -12.81
CA GLU A 23 -0.48 -5.04 -14.17
C GLU A 23 -1.61 -5.21 -15.19
N ARG A 24 -2.26 -6.37 -15.20
CA ARG A 24 -3.40 -6.66 -16.08
C ARG A 24 -4.54 -5.66 -15.89
N LYS A 25 -4.86 -5.30 -14.65
CA LYS A 25 -5.91 -4.30 -14.40
C LYS A 25 -5.54 -2.94 -14.95
N ILE A 26 -4.28 -2.53 -14.83
CA ILE A 26 -3.81 -1.28 -15.42
C ILE A 26 -3.97 -1.34 -16.94
N GLU A 27 -3.54 -2.42 -17.59
CA GLU A 27 -3.72 -2.61 -19.04
C GLU A 27 -5.19 -2.49 -19.45
N GLU A 28 -6.10 -3.21 -18.79
CA GLU A 28 -7.54 -3.13 -19.04
C GLU A 28 -8.10 -1.70 -18.91
N VAL A 29 -7.63 -0.95 -17.91
CA VAL A 29 -8.02 0.46 -17.68
C VAL A 29 -7.53 1.35 -18.82
N LEU A 30 -6.30 1.14 -19.28
CA LEU A 30 -5.70 1.94 -20.36
C LEU A 30 -6.33 1.59 -21.72
N GLU A 31 -6.63 0.32 -21.99
CA GLU A 31 -7.26 -0.14 -23.24
C GLU A 31 -8.64 0.52 -23.46
N ARG A 32 -9.41 0.72 -22.40
CA ARG A 32 -10.70 1.43 -22.46
C ARG A 32 -10.57 2.95 -22.33
N GLY A 33 -9.35 3.50 -22.41
CA GLY A 33 -9.06 4.93 -22.44
C GLY A 33 -9.13 5.63 -21.07
N GLY A 34 -9.13 4.88 -19.98
CA GLY A 34 -9.13 5.39 -18.61
C GLY A 34 -7.73 5.74 -18.10
N LYS A 35 -7.67 6.07 -16.80
CA LYS A 35 -6.44 6.33 -16.05
C LYS A 35 -6.41 5.50 -14.78
N ALA A 36 -5.23 5.01 -14.42
CA ALA A 36 -5.01 4.29 -13.18
C ALA A 36 -4.47 5.24 -12.10
N VAL A 37 -5.27 5.49 -11.06
CA VAL A 37 -4.82 6.17 -9.85
C VAL A 37 -4.42 5.09 -8.84
N VAL A 38 -3.16 5.09 -8.41
CA VAL A 38 -2.59 4.09 -7.50
C VAL A 38 -2.16 4.79 -6.20
N PRO A 39 -3.07 4.93 -5.21
CA PRO A 39 -2.72 5.49 -3.93
C PRO A 39 -1.75 4.56 -3.17
N ALA A 40 -0.71 5.16 -2.60
CA ALA A 40 0.33 4.44 -1.88
C ALA A 40 0.83 5.23 -0.66
N PHE A 41 1.52 4.54 0.25
CA PHE A 41 2.32 5.20 1.28
C PHE A 41 3.59 5.78 0.68
N ALA A 42 4.04 6.92 1.24
CA ALA A 42 5.24 7.59 0.79
C ALA A 42 6.50 6.72 0.93
N VAL A 43 6.52 5.89 1.98
CA VAL A 43 7.62 5.00 2.35
C VAL A 43 7.31 3.58 1.87
N ALA A 44 8.32 2.92 1.31
CA ALA A 44 8.28 1.57 0.72
C ALA A 44 7.35 1.40 -0.50
N ARG A 45 6.02 1.51 -0.33
CA ARG A 45 5.03 1.12 -1.36
C ARG A 45 5.15 1.95 -2.63
N THR A 46 5.38 3.26 -2.51
CA THR A 46 5.60 4.12 -3.68
C THR A 46 6.81 3.64 -4.50
N GLN A 47 7.94 3.35 -3.84
CA GLN A 47 9.18 2.94 -4.50
C GLN A 47 9.06 1.57 -5.15
N GLU A 48 8.37 0.64 -4.49
CA GLU A 48 8.10 -0.69 -5.04
C GLU A 48 7.23 -0.64 -6.30
N LEU A 49 6.16 0.17 -6.27
CA LEU A 49 5.29 0.37 -7.43
C LEU A 49 6.01 1.12 -8.57
N MET A 50 6.88 2.09 -8.25
CA MET A 50 7.72 2.74 -9.25
C MET A 50 8.58 1.72 -9.99
N ILE A 51 9.25 0.81 -9.26
CA ILE A 51 10.08 -0.23 -9.86
C ILE A 51 9.24 -1.16 -10.71
N LEU A 52 8.17 -1.74 -10.13
CA LEU A 52 7.30 -2.70 -10.81
C LEU A 52 6.77 -2.13 -12.14
N LEU A 53 6.11 -0.98 -12.08
CA LEU A 53 5.37 -0.44 -13.21
C LEU A 53 6.30 0.14 -14.30
N SER A 54 7.42 0.76 -13.91
CA SER A 54 8.38 1.30 -14.88
C SER A 54 9.20 0.21 -15.58
N GLU A 55 9.39 -0.96 -14.97
CA GLU A 55 10.00 -2.13 -15.62
C GLU A 55 9.08 -2.76 -16.65
N ARG A 56 7.76 -2.61 -16.50
CA ARG A 56 6.75 -3.03 -17.48
C ARG A 56 6.49 -2.03 -18.62
N GLY A 57 7.06 -0.83 -18.52
CA GLY A 57 7.00 0.17 -19.59
C GLY A 57 5.79 1.10 -19.55
N PHE A 58 5.03 1.14 -18.46
CA PHE A 58 3.92 2.09 -18.29
C PHE A 58 4.42 3.55 -18.18
N ASP A 59 3.63 4.52 -18.66
CA ASP A 59 3.86 5.95 -18.38
C ASP A 59 3.46 6.31 -16.94
N VAL A 60 4.38 6.08 -16.00
CA VAL A 60 4.15 6.25 -14.57
C VAL A 60 4.49 7.67 -14.12
N TRP A 61 3.50 8.36 -13.59
CA TRP A 61 3.66 9.63 -12.87
C TRP A 61 3.76 9.38 -11.37
N VAL A 62 4.62 10.13 -10.69
CA VAL A 62 4.80 10.02 -9.24
C VAL A 62 4.51 11.36 -8.56
N ASP A 63 3.58 11.36 -7.61
CA ASP A 63 3.19 12.56 -6.86
C ASP A 63 3.24 12.35 -5.34
N GLY A 64 3.29 13.46 -4.60
CA GLY A 64 3.29 13.49 -3.16
C GLY A 64 4.65 13.24 -2.51
N MET A 65 4.64 12.95 -1.22
CA MET A 65 5.85 12.79 -0.42
C MET A 65 6.69 11.57 -0.81
N GLY A 66 6.12 10.63 -1.59
CA GLY A 66 6.86 9.48 -2.12
C GLY A 66 8.09 9.89 -2.91
N LYS A 67 8.04 10.99 -3.67
CA LYS A 67 9.23 11.55 -4.35
C LYS A 67 10.33 11.96 -3.37
N ALA A 68 9.96 12.61 -2.27
CA ALA A 68 10.94 13.07 -1.28
C ALA A 68 11.60 11.89 -0.57
N VAL A 69 10.81 10.85 -0.25
CA VAL A 69 11.33 9.60 0.32
C VAL A 69 12.22 8.86 -0.68
N THR A 70 11.84 8.77 -1.95
CA THR A 70 12.69 8.19 -2.99
C THR A 70 14.04 8.92 -3.06
N ASN A 71 14.04 10.25 -3.09
CA ASN A 71 15.28 11.03 -3.08
C ASN A 71 16.13 10.78 -1.83
N MET A 72 15.49 10.59 -0.67
CA MET A 72 16.20 10.18 0.54
C MET A 72 16.83 8.79 0.38
N TYR A 73 16.08 7.79 -0.11
CA TYR A 73 16.59 6.44 -0.33
C TYR A 73 17.79 6.40 -1.27
N LEU A 74 17.83 7.26 -2.29
CA LEU A 74 18.97 7.39 -3.21
C LEU A 74 20.26 7.80 -2.49
N GLY A 75 20.19 8.41 -1.31
CA GLY A 75 21.32 8.76 -0.47
C GLY A 75 21.81 7.65 0.48
N TYR A 76 21.08 6.53 0.58
CA TYR A 76 21.38 5.44 1.52
C TYR A 76 21.39 4.05 0.81
N PRO A 77 22.30 3.83 -0.15
CA PRO A 77 22.31 2.61 -0.97
C PRO A 77 22.42 1.32 -0.15
N ASP A 78 23.20 1.32 0.92
CA ASP A 78 23.46 0.14 1.77
C ASP A 78 22.20 -0.39 2.47
N TYR A 79 21.16 0.45 2.61
CA TYR A 79 19.89 0.07 3.24
C TYR A 79 18.85 -0.42 2.23
N ILE A 80 19.15 -0.37 0.92
CA ILE A 80 18.19 -0.69 -0.15
C ILE A 80 18.65 -1.93 -0.92
N LYS A 81 18.02 -3.08 -0.65
CA LYS A 81 18.36 -4.37 -1.28
C LYS A 81 18.41 -4.33 -2.82
N ASN A 82 17.53 -3.56 -3.45
CA ASN A 82 17.40 -3.46 -4.91
C ASN A 82 17.74 -2.04 -5.41
N PHE A 83 18.80 -1.42 -4.90
CA PHE A 83 19.15 -0.03 -5.17
C PHE A 83 19.20 0.31 -6.67
N ASP A 84 19.88 -0.51 -7.48
CA ASP A 84 20.00 -0.24 -8.92
C ASP A 84 18.65 -0.24 -9.65
N ARG A 85 17.69 -1.06 -9.21
CA ARG A 85 16.32 -1.05 -9.77
C ARG A 85 15.61 0.24 -9.39
N LEU A 86 15.78 0.72 -8.16
CA LEU A 86 15.22 2.00 -7.71
C LEU A 86 15.78 3.20 -8.49
N VAL A 87 17.09 3.21 -8.76
CA VAL A 87 17.74 4.25 -9.59
C VAL A 87 17.12 4.24 -10.99
N ARG A 88 17.09 3.09 -11.66
CA ARG A 88 16.50 2.96 -13.00
C ARG A 88 15.03 3.35 -13.04
N ALA A 89 14.27 3.00 -12.00
CA ALA A 89 12.87 3.40 -11.90
C ALA A 89 12.73 4.91 -11.81
N THR A 90 13.58 5.57 -11.02
CA THR A 90 13.59 7.03 -10.87
C THR A 90 13.85 7.73 -12.21
N ASP A 91 14.73 7.19 -13.06
CA ASP A 91 15.02 7.73 -14.39
C ASP A 91 13.87 7.56 -15.39
N ARG A 92 13.00 6.55 -15.17
CA ARG A 92 11.90 6.21 -16.09
C ARG A 92 10.58 6.88 -15.75
N VAL A 93 10.34 7.18 -14.48
CA VAL A 93 9.07 7.79 -14.04
C VAL A 93 9.02 9.30 -14.29
N ARG A 94 7.82 9.87 -14.32
CA ARG A 94 7.58 11.31 -14.42
C ARG A 94 7.24 11.92 -13.06
N PRO A 95 8.16 12.65 -12.41
CA PRO A 95 7.84 13.30 -11.14
C PRO A 95 6.89 14.49 -11.38
N VAL A 96 5.82 14.59 -10.59
CA VAL A 96 4.98 15.79 -10.50
C VAL A 96 5.73 16.83 -9.69
N VAL A 97 6.40 17.80 -10.31
CA VAL A 97 7.21 18.79 -9.58
C VAL A 97 6.36 19.97 -9.11
N ARG A 98 5.41 20.40 -9.94
CA ARG A 98 4.51 21.53 -9.66
C ARG A 98 3.05 21.09 -9.67
N PRO A 99 2.14 21.80 -8.97
CA PRO A 99 0.70 21.51 -9.06
C PRO A 99 0.15 21.50 -10.49
N SER A 100 0.72 22.32 -11.39
CA SER A 100 0.33 22.34 -12.81
C SER A 100 0.67 21.07 -13.58
N ASP A 101 1.64 20.27 -13.11
CA ASP A 101 1.98 18.98 -13.70
C ASP A 101 0.86 17.95 -13.50
N ARG A 102 0.06 18.09 -12.44
CA ARG A 102 -1.15 17.26 -12.25
C ARG A 102 -2.15 17.43 -13.38
N ASN A 103 -2.31 18.65 -13.89
CA ASN A 103 -3.16 18.90 -15.06
C ASN A 103 -2.59 18.27 -16.34
N LYS A 104 -1.26 18.12 -16.46
CA LYS A 104 -0.64 17.41 -17.59
C LYS A 104 -0.97 15.92 -17.52
N PHE A 105 -0.88 15.32 -16.33
CA PHE A 105 -1.30 13.95 -16.10
C PHE A 105 -2.79 13.75 -16.49
N LEU A 106 -3.69 14.61 -16.02
CA LEU A 106 -5.12 14.51 -16.35
C LEU A 106 -5.40 14.55 -17.87
N ARG A 107 -4.54 15.20 -18.67
CA ARG A 107 -4.69 15.26 -20.12
C ARG A 107 -4.05 14.10 -20.86
N LYS A 108 -2.89 13.61 -20.41
CA LYS A 108 -2.03 12.71 -21.20
C LYS A 108 -1.39 11.55 -20.44
N GLY A 109 -1.46 11.53 -19.12
CA GLY A 109 -0.86 10.47 -18.31
C GLY A 109 -1.75 9.22 -18.27
N GLU A 110 -1.10 8.09 -18.00
CA GLU A 110 -1.74 6.77 -17.94
C GLU A 110 -1.91 6.32 -16.51
N VAL A 111 -0.81 6.28 -15.76
CA VAL A 111 -0.76 5.79 -14.38
C VAL A 111 -0.18 6.85 -13.47
N VAL A 112 -0.80 7.09 -12.31
CA VAL A 112 -0.22 7.92 -11.25
C VAL A 112 -0.09 7.13 -9.96
N VAL A 113 1.15 6.97 -9.49
CA VAL A 113 1.46 6.51 -8.14
C VAL A 113 1.55 7.73 -7.24
N THR A 114 0.67 7.84 -6.24
CA THR A 114 0.49 9.07 -5.48
C THR A 114 0.30 8.79 -4.00
N THR A 115 0.82 9.69 -3.15
CA THR A 115 0.64 9.52 -1.71
C THR A 115 -0.81 9.76 -1.27
N GLY A 116 -1.20 9.00 -0.25
CA GLY A 116 -2.56 8.99 0.30
C GLY A 116 -3.07 7.56 0.32
N GLY A 117 -2.25 6.61 0.80
CA GLY A 117 -2.51 5.17 0.68
C GLY A 117 -3.84 4.69 1.26
N MET A 118 -4.37 5.39 2.26
CA MET A 118 -5.71 5.15 2.84
C MET A 118 -6.74 6.23 2.49
N LEU A 119 -6.40 7.13 1.56
CA LEU A 119 -7.27 8.22 1.07
C LEU A 119 -7.71 9.25 2.14
N GLU A 120 -7.04 9.32 3.28
CA GLU A 120 -7.29 10.33 4.32
C GLU A 120 -6.89 11.76 3.90
N GLY A 121 -6.11 11.89 2.82
CA GLY A 121 -5.65 13.19 2.35
C GLY A 121 -4.60 13.10 1.26
N GLY A 122 -3.95 14.23 1.01
CA GLY A 122 -2.86 14.33 0.06
C GLY A 122 -3.31 14.35 -1.41
N PRO A 123 -2.35 14.23 -2.35
CA PRO A 123 -2.62 14.35 -3.78
C PRO A 123 -3.55 13.28 -4.35
N ALA A 124 -3.68 12.11 -3.73
CA ALA A 124 -4.63 11.08 -4.17
C ALA A 124 -6.06 11.63 -4.33
N LEU A 125 -6.54 12.39 -3.33
CA LEU A 125 -7.87 13.00 -3.36
C LEU A 125 -8.04 14.03 -4.48
N TYR A 126 -6.97 14.71 -4.88
CA TYR A 126 -7.02 15.63 -6.04
C TYR A 126 -7.31 14.87 -7.33
N TYR A 127 -6.61 13.76 -7.61
CA TYR A 127 -6.82 12.99 -8.83
C TYR A 127 -8.20 12.36 -8.84
N ILE A 128 -8.59 11.74 -7.73
CA ILE A 128 -9.91 11.12 -7.59
C ILE A 128 -11.00 12.17 -7.72
N GLY A 129 -10.89 13.33 -7.06
CA GLY A 129 -11.87 14.41 -7.20
C GLY A 129 -12.05 14.91 -8.65
N LYS A 130 -11.02 14.81 -9.50
CA LYS A 130 -11.08 15.16 -10.93
C LYS A 130 -11.55 14.03 -11.84
N LEU A 131 -11.37 12.77 -11.43
CA LEU A 131 -11.67 11.58 -12.24
C LEU A 131 -12.88 10.78 -11.72
N ARG A 132 -13.48 11.14 -10.59
CA ARG A 132 -14.50 10.33 -9.89
C ARG A 132 -15.70 9.93 -10.74
N GLU A 133 -16.04 10.69 -11.78
CA GLU A 133 -17.18 10.42 -12.68
C GLU A 133 -16.76 9.61 -13.93
N ASP A 134 -15.47 9.42 -14.15
CA ASP A 134 -14.93 8.67 -15.27
C ASP A 134 -14.91 7.17 -14.98
N ARG A 135 -15.92 6.48 -15.51
CA ARG A 135 -16.11 5.03 -15.39
C ARG A 135 -15.05 4.19 -16.09
N ASN A 136 -14.26 4.79 -16.99
CA ASN A 136 -13.15 4.09 -17.63
C ASN A 136 -11.92 4.06 -16.73
N SER A 137 -11.76 5.05 -15.85
CA SER A 137 -10.66 5.15 -14.91
C SER A 137 -10.85 4.27 -13.68
N ALA A 138 -9.76 3.98 -12.98
CA ALA A 138 -9.77 3.13 -11.79
C ALA A 138 -8.91 3.67 -10.64
N ILE A 139 -9.34 3.35 -9.42
CA ILE A 139 -8.59 3.53 -8.17
C ILE A 139 -8.09 2.15 -7.75
N LEU A 140 -6.77 1.98 -7.71
CA LEU A 140 -6.11 0.72 -7.41
C LEU A 140 -5.42 0.82 -6.04
N LEU A 141 -6.11 0.35 -5.00
CA LEU A 141 -5.62 0.37 -3.63
C LEU A 141 -4.61 -0.76 -3.44
N THR A 142 -3.42 -0.45 -2.94
CA THR A 142 -2.27 -1.38 -2.89
C THR A 142 -1.76 -1.64 -1.47
N GLY A 143 -2.61 -1.47 -0.47
CA GLY A 143 -2.25 -1.69 0.93
C GLY A 143 -3.49 -1.67 1.80
N TYR A 144 -3.38 -2.25 3.00
CA TYR A 144 -4.48 -2.37 3.94
C TYR A 144 -5.22 -1.06 4.17
N GLN A 145 -6.54 -1.13 4.27
CA GLN A 145 -7.43 0.00 4.52
C GLN A 145 -8.06 -0.18 5.90
N VAL A 146 -7.58 0.61 6.86
CA VAL A 146 -8.02 0.52 8.26
C VAL A 146 -9.48 0.96 8.37
N GLU A 147 -10.24 0.33 9.26
CA GLU A 147 -11.61 0.74 9.55
C GLU A 147 -11.69 2.20 9.97
N GLY A 148 -12.72 2.90 9.47
CA GLY A 148 -12.89 4.33 9.68
C GLY A 148 -12.09 5.24 8.74
N THR A 149 -11.23 4.69 7.88
CA THR A 149 -10.55 5.49 6.84
C THR A 149 -11.43 5.68 5.60
N ASN A 150 -11.14 6.74 4.85
CA ASN A 150 -11.75 7.05 3.57
C ASN A 150 -11.60 5.91 2.56
N GLY A 151 -10.44 5.26 2.49
CA GLY A 151 -10.24 4.16 1.55
C GLY A 151 -11.04 2.91 1.91
N ARG A 152 -11.30 2.65 3.20
CA ARG A 152 -12.25 1.61 3.62
C ARG A 152 -13.68 2.00 3.27
N LEU A 153 -14.09 3.24 3.54
CA LEU A 153 -15.41 3.77 3.16
C LEU A 153 -15.66 3.62 1.64
N LEU A 154 -14.65 3.94 0.82
CA LEU A 154 -14.72 3.78 -0.63
C LEU A 154 -14.96 2.34 -1.04
N MET A 155 -14.23 1.39 -0.46
CA MET A 155 -14.40 -0.03 -0.78
C MET A 155 -15.79 -0.55 -0.40
N ASP A 156 -16.31 -0.12 0.75
CA ASP A 156 -17.56 -0.65 1.29
C ASP A 156 -18.80 0.00 0.65
N THR A 157 -18.70 1.26 0.22
CA THR A 157 -19.87 2.06 -0.17
C THR A 157 -19.78 2.72 -1.54
N GLY A 158 -18.59 2.84 -2.13
CA GLY A 158 -18.35 3.64 -3.34
C GLY A 158 -18.34 5.16 -3.10
N TYR A 159 -18.23 5.62 -1.85
CA TYR A 159 -18.15 7.03 -1.48
C TYR A 159 -16.82 7.40 -0.82
N LEU A 160 -16.43 8.66 -0.93
CA LEU A 160 -15.29 9.26 -0.24
C LEU A 160 -15.70 10.55 0.45
N VAL A 161 -14.99 10.94 1.51
CA VAL A 161 -15.09 12.30 2.05
C VAL A 161 -13.97 13.15 1.47
N ILE A 162 -14.32 14.20 0.72
CA ILE A 162 -13.38 15.18 0.17
C ILE A 162 -13.80 16.56 0.66
N ASP A 163 -12.87 17.28 1.30
CA ASP A 163 -13.11 18.61 1.87
C ASP A 163 -14.33 18.68 2.83
N GLY A 164 -14.59 17.57 3.55
CA GLY A 164 -15.71 17.44 4.48
C GLY A 164 -17.05 17.04 3.85
N GLU A 165 -17.10 16.89 2.52
CA GLU A 165 -18.30 16.48 1.80
C GLU A 165 -18.19 15.03 1.34
N GLN A 166 -19.28 14.27 1.50
CA GLN A 166 -19.36 12.91 0.99
C GLN A 166 -19.69 12.92 -0.51
N VAL A 167 -18.78 12.38 -1.31
CA VAL A 167 -18.86 12.37 -2.77
C VAL A 167 -18.92 10.94 -3.29
N LYS A 168 -19.76 10.71 -4.32
CA LYS A 168 -19.84 9.42 -4.99
C LYS A 168 -18.66 9.25 -5.96
N VAL A 169 -18.13 8.03 -6.03
CA VAL A 169 -17.10 7.63 -6.97
C VAL A 169 -17.66 6.56 -7.91
N ASP A 170 -17.73 6.91 -9.20
CA ASP A 170 -18.16 6.03 -10.29
C ASP A 170 -16.96 5.33 -10.99
N MET A 171 -15.72 5.67 -10.62
CA MET A 171 -14.52 4.95 -11.06
C MET A 171 -14.55 3.48 -10.58
N GLU A 172 -13.91 2.58 -11.33
CA GLU A 172 -13.67 1.21 -10.84
C GLU A 172 -12.75 1.25 -9.61
N VAL A 173 -13.07 0.49 -8.57
CA VAL A 173 -12.22 0.37 -7.37
C VAL A 173 -11.76 -1.08 -7.27
N ALA A 174 -10.45 -1.28 -7.20
CA ALA A 174 -9.84 -2.59 -7.00
C ALA A 174 -8.82 -2.54 -5.87
N TYR A 175 -8.71 -3.64 -5.12
CA TYR A 175 -7.80 -3.79 -3.99
C TYR A 175 -6.80 -4.91 -4.27
N TYR A 176 -5.53 -4.63 -4.01
CA TYR A 176 -4.41 -5.54 -4.16
C TYR A 176 -3.68 -5.63 -2.83
N ASP A 177 -3.67 -6.83 -2.24
CA ASP A 177 -2.97 -7.07 -0.98
C ASP A 177 -1.46 -7.08 -1.19
N LEU A 178 -0.93 -5.88 -1.12
CA LEU A 178 0.48 -5.58 -1.12
C LEU A 178 0.83 -5.02 0.25
N SER A 179 0.51 -5.75 1.31
CA SER A 179 1.03 -5.43 2.65
C SER A 179 2.57 -5.53 2.68
N ALA A 180 3.18 -4.79 3.61
CA ALA A 180 4.59 -4.92 3.97
C ALA A 180 4.78 -5.71 5.29
N HIS A 181 3.70 -5.99 6.00
CA HIS A 181 3.71 -6.86 7.17
C HIS A 181 3.79 -8.32 6.74
N ALA A 182 4.30 -9.19 7.61
CA ALA A 182 4.28 -10.62 7.36
C ALA A 182 2.85 -11.16 7.51
N GLY A 183 2.47 -12.09 6.63
CA GLY A 183 1.27 -12.91 6.81
C GLY A 183 1.44 -13.86 8.00
N HIS A 184 0.35 -14.51 8.40
CA HIS A 184 0.32 -15.43 9.54
C HIS A 184 1.46 -16.45 9.52
N SER A 185 1.64 -17.16 8.39
CA SER A 185 2.68 -18.18 8.26
C SER A 185 4.10 -17.59 8.44
N GLY A 186 4.32 -16.37 7.96
CA GLY A 186 5.59 -15.66 8.13
C GLY A 186 5.84 -15.18 9.56
N LEU A 187 4.80 -14.80 10.29
CA LEU A 187 4.89 -14.46 11.72
C LEU A 187 5.28 -15.70 12.54
N VAL A 188 4.65 -16.85 12.27
CA VAL A 188 4.97 -18.14 12.91
C VAL A 188 6.40 -18.55 12.60
N GLU A 189 6.80 -18.52 11.32
CA GLU A 189 8.17 -18.85 10.89
C GLU A 189 9.20 -17.95 11.59
N TYR A 190 8.88 -16.66 11.78
CA TYR A 190 9.77 -15.73 12.47
C TYR A 190 9.95 -16.10 13.95
N VAL A 191 8.88 -16.48 14.66
CA VAL A 191 8.95 -16.96 16.06
C VAL A 191 9.82 -18.21 16.12
N MET A 192 9.54 -19.21 15.28
CA MET A 192 10.26 -20.48 15.27
C MET A 192 11.77 -20.30 14.99
N LYS A 193 12.13 -19.39 14.08
CA LYS A 193 13.54 -19.10 13.78
C LYS A 193 14.24 -18.31 14.89
N ALA A 194 13.50 -17.46 15.59
CA ALA A 194 14.04 -16.69 16.71
C ALA A 194 14.19 -17.54 17.98
N ASP A 195 13.38 -18.59 18.11
CA ASP A 195 13.32 -19.56 19.22
C ASP A 195 13.37 -18.91 20.62
N PRO A 196 12.46 -17.96 20.93
CA PRO A 196 12.48 -17.26 22.20
C PRO A 196 11.83 -18.09 23.32
N GLU A 197 12.17 -17.86 24.59
CA GLU A 197 11.44 -18.49 25.71
C GLU A 197 10.00 -17.94 25.85
N LYS A 198 9.82 -16.64 25.59
CA LYS A 198 8.56 -15.90 25.77
C LYS A 198 8.28 -15.00 24.56
N VAL A 199 7.04 -14.98 24.10
CA VAL A 199 6.54 -14.14 22.99
C VAL A 199 5.46 -13.20 23.50
N VAL A 200 5.58 -11.91 23.19
CA VAL A 200 4.55 -10.90 23.50
C VAL A 200 3.99 -10.35 22.20
N LEU A 201 2.69 -10.54 21.99
CA LEU A 201 1.98 -10.14 20.76
C LEU A 201 1.30 -8.77 20.95
N PHE A 202 1.60 -7.83 20.05
CA PHE A 202 1.03 -6.48 20.00
C PHE A 202 0.62 -6.09 18.57
N HIS A 203 0.03 -4.90 18.39
CA HIS A 203 -0.23 -4.31 17.07
C HIS A 203 -1.05 -5.22 16.13
N GLY A 204 -2.17 -5.74 16.64
CA GLY A 204 -3.15 -6.51 15.88
C GLY A 204 -4.47 -6.59 16.63
N GLU A 205 -5.56 -6.65 15.86
CA GLU A 205 -6.95 -6.64 16.35
C GLU A 205 -7.35 -7.97 16.99
N ASP A 206 -7.09 -9.08 16.30
CA ASP A 206 -7.26 -10.44 16.79
C ASP A 206 -5.89 -11.13 16.83
N ARG A 207 -5.50 -11.69 17.98
CA ARG A 207 -4.20 -12.33 18.21
C ARG A 207 -4.34 -13.83 18.47
N GLU A 208 -5.58 -14.32 18.58
CA GLU A 208 -5.87 -15.68 19.06
C GLU A 208 -5.33 -16.74 18.10
N ALA A 209 -5.49 -16.53 16.78
CA ALA A 209 -4.99 -17.48 15.80
C ALA A 209 -3.46 -17.65 15.89
N LEU A 210 -2.70 -16.55 15.97
CA LEU A 210 -1.25 -16.61 16.12
C LEU A 210 -0.82 -17.18 17.47
N LYS A 211 -1.51 -16.80 18.54
CA LYS A 211 -1.26 -17.36 19.87
C LYS A 211 -1.41 -18.87 19.87
N ARG A 212 -2.53 -19.40 19.37
CA ARG A 212 -2.82 -20.84 19.36
C ARG A 212 -1.78 -21.66 18.61
N GLU A 213 -1.25 -21.11 17.52
CA GLU A 213 -0.25 -21.80 16.70
C GLU A 213 1.10 -21.96 17.41
N ILE A 214 1.45 -21.04 18.32
CA ILE A 214 2.79 -20.98 18.93
C ILE A 214 2.80 -21.26 20.44
N GLU A 215 1.62 -21.31 21.09
CA GLU A 215 1.53 -21.48 22.56
C GLU A 215 1.85 -22.89 23.07
N GLU A 216 1.93 -23.89 22.18
CA GLU A 216 2.39 -25.23 22.55
C GLU A 216 3.91 -25.25 22.84
N ASP A 217 4.68 -24.47 22.09
CA ASP A 217 6.14 -24.43 22.18
C ASP A 217 6.68 -23.24 22.99
N TYR A 218 5.90 -22.17 23.12
CA TYR A 218 6.35 -20.88 23.66
C TYR A 218 5.38 -20.30 24.71
N GLU A 219 5.91 -19.57 25.70
CA GLU A 219 5.04 -18.79 26.59
C GLU A 219 4.53 -17.54 25.84
N VAL A 220 3.21 -17.44 25.62
CA VAL A 220 2.62 -16.33 24.84
C VAL A 220 1.81 -15.38 25.71
N LEU A 221 2.20 -14.11 25.69
CA LEU A 221 1.50 -13.01 26.36
C LEU A 221 0.77 -12.12 25.34
N THR A 222 -0.48 -11.78 25.65
CA THR A 222 -1.35 -10.90 24.82
C THR A 222 -1.86 -9.72 25.65
N PRO A 223 -0.98 -8.82 26.12
CA PRO A 223 -1.36 -7.73 27.00
C PRO A 223 -2.29 -6.73 26.30
N ARG A 224 -3.17 -6.11 27.08
CA ARG A 224 -4.07 -5.04 26.64
C ARG A 224 -3.46 -3.66 26.86
N SER A 225 -3.95 -2.67 26.12
CA SER A 225 -3.49 -1.28 26.28
C SER A 225 -3.69 -0.80 27.72
N GLY A 226 -2.60 -0.35 28.35
CA GLY A 226 -2.58 0.10 29.74
C GLY A 226 -2.35 -1.00 30.79
N GLU A 227 -2.23 -2.25 30.38
CA GLU A 227 -1.89 -3.37 31.25
C GLU A 227 -0.38 -3.40 31.54
N VAL A 228 -0.02 -3.70 32.78
CA VAL A 228 1.37 -3.91 33.22
C VAL A 228 1.57 -5.41 33.45
N PHE A 229 2.66 -5.96 32.93
CA PHE A 229 3.00 -7.38 33.02
C PHE A 229 4.51 -7.56 33.18
N GLU A 230 4.92 -8.73 33.68
CA GLU A 230 6.34 -9.08 33.87
C GLU A 230 6.85 -9.94 32.69
N VAL A 231 8.03 -9.58 32.18
CA VAL A 231 8.71 -10.26 31.08
C VAL A 231 9.83 -11.11 31.62
#